data_AF-A0A4U1JHC2-F1
#
_entry.id   AF-A0A4U1JHC2-F1
#
_cell.length_a   1.000
_cell.length_b   1.000
_cell.length_c   1.000
_cell.angle_alpha   90.00
_cell.angle_beta   90.00
_cell.angle_gamma   90.00
#
_symmetry.space_group_name_H-M   'P 1'
#
loop_
_entity.id
_entity.type
_entity.pdbx_description
1 polymer ?
#
loop_
_entity_poly.entity_id
_entity_poly.type
_entity_poly.pdbx_seq_one_letter_code
_entity_poly.pdbx_strand_id
1 'polypeptide(L)'
;MSTLRTFVRPLALALAFAFAAAPLAASAEEKGKAPKVEKVDKKKHGKGEFPIDAARFDEKVEAKIKHAREQMESLLAAHPLPESMKAQIRKDFEAGAAAIRAAAKEAGKDGKVTRDEAKDVKKLAKDLKKTAQEKYGKEARRDGKKHEKRERRAS
;
A
#
# COMPACT_ATOMS: atom_id res chain seq x y z
N MET A 1 20.99 -16.13 -41.09
CA MET A 1 19.91 -15.42 -41.82
C MET A 1 19.43 -14.32 -40.90
N SER A 2 19.94 -13.09 -41.06
CA SER A 2 19.24 -11.97 -41.73
C SER A 2 18.05 -11.49 -40.89
N THR A 3 17.86 -10.22 -40.49
CA THR A 3 18.35 -8.94 -41.03
C THR A 3 17.92 -7.81 -40.09
N LEU A 4 18.79 -6.80 -39.93
CA LEU A 4 18.51 -5.43 -39.48
C LEU A 4 17.26 -4.85 -40.13
N ARG A 5 16.45 -4.01 -39.42
CA ARG A 5 15.89 -2.75 -39.95
C ARG A 5 15.57 -1.75 -38.82
N THR A 6 16.49 -0.81 -38.68
CA THR A 6 16.36 0.54 -38.14
C THR A 6 15.22 1.29 -38.85
N PHE A 7 14.37 2.01 -38.11
CA PHE A 7 13.54 3.08 -38.66
C PHE A 7 13.82 4.38 -37.92
N VAL A 8 14.53 5.26 -38.61
CA VAL A 8 14.63 6.69 -38.34
C VAL A 8 13.54 7.36 -39.18
N ARG A 9 12.69 8.18 -38.58
CA ARG A 9 12.24 9.42 -39.25
C ARG A 9 11.65 10.43 -38.24
N PRO A 10 12.12 11.69 -38.28
CA PRO A 10 11.66 12.75 -37.39
C PRO A 10 10.42 13.43 -37.96
N LEU A 11 9.52 13.89 -37.09
CA LEU A 11 8.55 14.92 -37.46
C LEU A 11 8.58 16.01 -36.39
N ALA A 12 9.30 17.08 -36.68
CA ALA A 12 9.18 18.34 -36.00
C ALA A 12 7.85 18.98 -36.41
N LEU A 13 7.07 19.43 -35.43
CA LEU A 13 6.02 20.42 -35.63
C LEU A 13 6.01 21.29 -34.37
N ALA A 14 6.77 22.37 -34.46
CA ALA A 14 6.69 23.49 -33.54
C ALA A 14 5.34 24.18 -33.78
N LEU A 15 4.48 24.17 -32.77
CA LEU A 15 3.31 25.04 -32.72
C LEU A 15 3.46 25.92 -31.48
N ALA A 16 4.03 27.11 -31.69
CA ALA A 16 4.05 28.17 -30.72
C ALA A 16 2.61 28.66 -30.50
N PHE A 17 2.05 28.39 -29.33
CA PHE A 17 0.90 29.13 -28.82
C PHE A 17 1.39 30.01 -27.67
N ALA A 18 1.61 31.28 -28.00
CA ALA A 18 1.65 32.34 -27.02
C ALA A 18 0.25 32.48 -26.44
N PHE A 19 0.06 32.12 -25.17
CA PHE A 19 -1.14 32.48 -24.43
C PHE A 19 -0.76 33.49 -23.36
N ALA A 20 -1.32 34.68 -23.53
CA ALA A 20 -1.14 35.85 -22.70
C ALA A 20 -1.53 35.57 -21.24
N ALA A 21 -0.75 36.14 -20.33
CA ALA A 21 -1.06 36.22 -18.93
C ALA A 21 -2.25 37.16 -18.68
N ALA A 22 -3.23 36.71 -17.89
CA ALA A 22 -3.95 37.54 -16.92
C ALA A 22 -4.61 36.63 -15.86
N PRO A 23 -4.37 36.85 -14.56
CA PRO A 23 -5.04 36.14 -13.49
C PRO A 23 -6.33 36.89 -13.11
N LEU A 24 -7.48 36.23 -13.22
CA LEU A 24 -8.72 36.70 -12.61
C LEU A 24 -9.32 35.55 -11.81
N ALA A 25 -9.23 35.69 -10.50
CA ALA A 25 -9.92 34.88 -9.53
C ALA A 25 -11.43 35.21 -9.57
N ALA A 26 -12.28 34.19 -9.75
CA ALA A 26 -13.67 34.20 -9.30
C ALA A 26 -14.23 32.77 -9.33
N SER A 27 -14.73 32.32 -8.18
CA SER A 27 -15.38 31.02 -7.94
C SER A 27 -16.73 30.87 -8.62
N ALA A 28 -17.07 29.64 -9.07
CA ALA A 28 -18.34 28.91 -8.81
C ALA A 28 -18.69 27.92 -9.95
N GLU A 29 -19.03 26.67 -9.56
CA GLU A 29 -19.80 25.62 -10.29
C GLU A 29 -19.26 25.09 -11.64
N GLU A 30 -19.47 23.86 -12.11
CA GLU A 30 -19.93 22.55 -11.65
C GLU A 30 -19.60 21.60 -12.85
N LYS A 31 -19.53 20.28 -12.63
CA LYS A 31 -19.52 19.20 -13.64
C LYS A 31 -18.17 18.79 -14.25
N GLY A 32 -17.41 18.08 -13.41
CA GLY A 32 -17.18 16.64 -13.63
C GLY A 32 -16.56 16.21 -14.96
N LYS A 33 -15.25 16.43 -15.14
CA LYS A 33 -14.42 15.59 -16.01
C LYS A 33 -13.58 14.66 -15.14
N ALA A 34 -13.92 13.38 -15.17
CA ALA A 34 -13.16 12.31 -14.54
C ALA A 34 -11.69 12.37 -14.98
N PRO A 35 -10.73 12.31 -14.04
CA PRO A 35 -9.32 12.24 -14.42
C PRO A 35 -9.08 10.92 -15.14
N LYS A 36 -8.68 11.05 -16.41
CA LYS A 36 -8.14 9.99 -17.24
C LYS A 36 -7.02 9.33 -16.44
N VAL A 37 -7.23 8.08 -16.02
CA VAL A 37 -6.25 7.29 -15.28
C VAL A 37 -5.03 7.14 -16.17
N GLU A 38 -4.05 7.99 -15.92
CA GLU A 38 -2.71 7.88 -16.47
C GLU A 38 -2.21 6.49 -16.10
N LYS A 39 -1.93 5.67 -17.11
CA LYS A 39 -1.37 4.34 -16.92
C LYS A 39 0.01 4.56 -16.31
N VAL A 40 0.07 4.52 -14.99
CA VAL A 40 1.30 4.56 -14.20
C VAL A 40 2.19 3.46 -14.75
N ASP A 41 3.24 3.88 -15.46
CA ASP A 41 4.33 3.02 -15.86
C ASP A 41 4.72 2.14 -14.69
N LYS A 42 4.80 0.83 -14.94
CA LYS A 42 5.27 -0.16 -13.97
C LYS A 42 6.68 0.23 -13.56
N LYS A 43 6.80 1.09 -12.53
CA LYS A 43 8.06 1.42 -11.88
C LYS A 43 8.72 0.10 -11.57
N LYS A 44 9.82 -0.18 -12.26
CA LYS A 44 10.76 -1.24 -11.91
C LYS A 44 10.87 -1.20 -10.38
N HIS A 45 10.64 -2.32 -9.71
CA HIS A 45 10.89 -2.45 -8.28
C HIS A 45 12.40 -2.29 -8.07
N GLY A 46 12.88 -1.05 -8.14
CA GLY A 46 14.20 -0.63 -7.76
C GLY A 46 14.28 -0.87 -6.26
N LYS A 47 14.62 -2.12 -5.91
CA LYS A 47 15.66 -2.44 -4.95
C LYS A 47 16.25 -1.14 -4.39
N GLY A 48 15.66 -0.62 -3.30
CA GLY A 48 16.11 0.62 -2.69
C GLY A 48 17.63 0.59 -2.52
N GLU A 49 18.27 1.74 -2.66
CA GLU A 49 19.69 1.89 -2.34
C GLU A 49 19.87 1.46 -0.88
N PHE A 50 20.48 0.29 -0.70
CA PHE A 50 20.93 -0.21 0.59
C PHE A 50 22.46 -0.13 0.56
N PRO A 51 23.12 0.21 1.68
CA PRO A 51 22.56 0.42 3.02
C PRO A 51 21.77 1.73 3.15
N ILE A 52 20.74 1.76 3.98
CA ILE A 52 20.02 2.99 4.34
C ILE A 52 20.36 3.40 5.78
N ASP A 53 20.25 4.68 6.06
CA ASP A 53 20.36 5.20 7.42
C ASP A 53 19.26 4.62 8.34
N ALA A 54 19.61 4.29 9.58
CA ALA A 54 18.70 3.71 10.55
C ALA A 54 17.49 4.62 10.84
N ALA A 55 17.69 5.93 10.98
CA ALA A 55 16.59 6.87 11.23
C ALA A 55 15.60 6.90 10.04
N ARG A 56 16.13 6.90 8.81
CA ARG A 56 15.28 6.78 7.60
C ARG A 56 14.56 5.45 7.49
N PHE A 57 15.12 4.36 8.05
CA PHE A 57 14.43 3.08 8.09
C PHE A 57 13.30 3.10 9.11
N ASP A 58 13.54 3.63 10.30
CA ASP A 58 12.54 3.79 11.35
C ASP A 58 11.35 4.65 10.88
N GLU A 59 11.62 5.79 10.22
CA GLU A 59 10.58 6.62 9.60
C GLU A 59 9.71 5.82 8.61
N LYS A 60 10.33 4.99 7.77
CA LYS A 60 9.61 4.15 6.81
C LYS A 60 8.77 3.08 7.52
N VAL A 61 9.28 2.51 8.61
CA VAL A 61 8.57 1.52 9.41
C VAL A 61 7.35 2.16 10.08
N GLU A 62 7.51 3.32 10.73
CA GLU A 62 6.40 4.05 11.36
C GLU A 62 5.35 4.48 10.34
N ALA A 63 5.77 5.01 9.17
CA ALA A 63 4.84 5.36 8.10
C ALA A 63 4.01 4.16 7.64
N LYS A 64 4.62 2.97 7.56
CA LYS A 64 3.93 1.72 7.21
C LYS A 64 2.99 1.25 8.31
N ILE A 65 3.39 1.35 9.58
CA ILE A 65 2.54 1.01 10.71
C ILE A 65 1.32 1.93 10.75
N LYS A 66 1.50 3.24 10.57
CA LYS A 66 0.41 4.22 10.51
C LYS A 66 -0.57 3.89 9.39
N HIS A 67 -0.07 3.69 8.18
CA HIS A 67 -0.92 3.34 7.04
C HIS A 67 -1.67 2.01 7.25
N ALA A 68 -1.01 1.02 7.86
CA ALA A 68 -1.66 -0.25 8.17
C ALA A 68 -2.75 -0.10 9.23
N ARG A 69 -2.58 0.81 10.21
CA ARG A 69 -3.61 1.13 11.22
C ARG A 69 -4.84 1.74 10.57
N GLU A 70 -4.66 2.72 9.69
CA GLU A 70 -5.74 3.36 8.94
C GLU A 70 -6.50 2.33 8.09
N GLN A 71 -5.79 1.44 7.39
CA GLN A 71 -6.43 0.36 6.64
C GLN A 71 -7.20 -0.60 7.55
N MET A 72 -6.62 -1.00 8.68
CA MET A 72 -7.31 -1.87 9.65
C MET A 72 -8.58 -1.20 10.17
N GLU A 73 -8.52 0.06 10.58
CA GLU A 73 -9.69 0.79 11.08
C GLU A 73 -10.78 0.94 10.01
N SER A 74 -10.40 1.21 8.75
CA SER A 74 -11.34 1.24 7.64
C SER A 74 -12.03 -0.11 7.41
N LEU A 75 -11.31 -1.22 7.55
CA LEU A 75 -11.88 -2.57 7.43
C LEU A 75 -12.78 -2.93 8.61
N LEU A 76 -12.40 -2.54 9.83
CA LEU A 76 -13.22 -2.75 11.03
C LEU A 76 -14.49 -1.90 11.02
N ALA A 77 -14.48 -0.75 10.34
CA ALA A 77 -15.66 0.08 10.13
C ALA A 77 -16.56 -0.48 9.01
N ALA A 78 -15.97 -1.03 7.93
CA ALA A 78 -16.71 -1.61 6.81
C ALA A 78 -17.37 -2.96 7.15
N HIS A 79 -16.80 -3.72 8.09
CA HIS A 79 -17.33 -5.03 8.48
C HIS A 79 -18.04 -4.98 9.83
N PRO A 80 -19.29 -5.48 9.93
CA PRO A 80 -20.00 -5.59 11.20
C PRO A 80 -19.39 -6.73 12.03
N LEU A 81 -18.35 -6.41 12.79
CA LEU A 81 -17.73 -7.28 13.78
C LEU A 81 -18.19 -6.89 15.19
N PRO A 82 -18.29 -7.83 16.13
CA PRO A 82 -18.56 -7.49 17.53
C PRO A 82 -17.41 -6.65 18.10
N GLU A 83 -17.72 -5.67 18.94
CA GLU A 83 -16.75 -4.74 19.52
C GLU A 83 -15.63 -5.47 20.29
N SER A 84 -15.93 -6.61 20.91
CA SER A 84 -14.93 -7.47 21.55
C SER A 84 -13.86 -7.97 20.58
N MET A 85 -14.25 -8.39 19.37
CA MET A 85 -13.30 -8.80 18.32
C MET A 85 -12.56 -7.60 17.74
N LYS A 86 -13.21 -6.45 17.55
CA LYS A 86 -12.52 -5.23 17.10
C LYS A 86 -11.43 -4.80 18.08
N ALA A 87 -11.70 -4.86 19.38
CA ALA A 87 -10.72 -4.57 20.43
C ALA A 87 -9.56 -5.58 20.40
N GLN A 88 -9.86 -6.86 20.24
CA GLN A 88 -8.82 -7.90 20.13
C GLN A 88 -7.93 -7.69 18.91
N ILE A 89 -8.52 -7.37 17.74
CA ILE A 89 -7.76 -7.08 16.51
C ILE A 89 -6.85 -5.86 16.69
N ARG A 90 -7.35 -4.78 17.31
CA ARG A 90 -6.53 -3.60 17.62
C ARG A 90 -5.36 -3.95 18.55
N LYS A 91 -5.60 -4.76 19.59
CA LYS A 91 -4.58 -5.21 20.54
C LYS A 91 -3.51 -6.08 19.86
N ASP A 92 -3.93 -7.05 19.05
CA ASP A 92 -3.01 -7.91 18.29
C ASP A 92 -2.18 -7.09 17.29
N PHE A 93 -2.78 -6.08 16.66
CA PHE A 93 -2.08 -5.17 15.77
C PHE A 93 -1.01 -4.36 16.51
N GLU A 94 -1.33 -3.78 17.66
CA GLU A 94 -0.36 -3.01 18.47
C GLU A 94 0.79 -3.88 18.97
N ALA A 95 0.51 -5.12 19.39
CA ALA A 95 1.55 -6.08 19.74
C ALA A 95 2.48 -6.39 18.55
N GLY A 96 1.91 -6.61 17.37
CA GLY A 96 2.70 -6.82 16.15
C GLY A 96 3.51 -5.58 15.74
N ALA A 97 2.94 -4.38 15.85
CA ALA A 97 3.64 -3.14 15.58
C ALA A 97 4.81 -2.92 16.54
N ALA A 98 4.65 -3.25 17.83
CA ALA A 98 5.74 -3.20 18.81
C ALA A 98 6.88 -4.17 18.44
N ALA A 99 6.55 -5.39 18.00
CA ALA A 99 7.55 -6.36 17.54
C ALA A 99 8.32 -5.87 16.30
N ILE A 100 7.63 -5.25 15.34
CA ILE A 100 8.26 -4.68 14.14
C ILE A 100 9.18 -3.51 14.51
N ARG A 101 8.74 -2.62 15.41
CA ARG A 101 9.57 -1.51 15.92
C ARG A 101 10.82 -2.01 16.64
N ALA A 102 10.69 -3.03 17.47
CA ALA A 102 11.82 -3.64 18.16
C ALA A 102 12.82 -4.22 17.14
N ALA A 103 12.33 -4.97 16.15
CA ALA A 103 13.17 -5.52 15.09
C ALA A 103 13.83 -4.43 14.24
N ALA A 104 13.16 -3.30 13.99
CA ALA A 104 13.73 -2.17 13.28
C ALA A 104 14.87 -1.49 14.06
N LYS A 105 14.68 -1.29 15.37
CA LYS A 105 15.73 -0.76 16.26
C LYS A 105 16.94 -1.69 16.35
N GLU A 106 16.72 -3.01 16.44
CA GLU A 106 17.79 -4.01 16.43
C GLU A 106 18.58 -3.96 15.11
N ALA A 107 17.89 -3.88 13.97
CA ALA A 107 18.51 -3.73 12.65
C ALA A 107 19.27 -2.39 12.50
N GLY A 108 18.88 -1.37 13.25
CA GLY A 108 19.48 -0.03 13.21
C GLY A 108 20.64 0.19 14.18
N LYS A 109 21.04 -0.81 14.98
CA LYS A 109 22.10 -0.66 16.00
C LYS A 109 23.44 -0.18 15.44
N ASP A 110 23.76 -0.61 14.22
CA ASP A 110 24.99 -0.23 13.52
C ASP A 110 24.88 1.13 12.80
N GLY A 111 23.79 1.87 13.00
CA GLY A 111 23.49 3.16 12.37
C GLY A 111 23.09 3.05 10.90
N LYS A 112 23.26 1.88 10.26
CA LYS A 112 22.82 1.60 8.91
C LYS A 112 22.10 0.26 8.86
N VAL A 113 20.97 0.24 8.15
CA VAL A 113 20.20 -0.98 7.92
C VAL A 113 20.55 -1.52 6.54
N THR A 114 21.03 -2.75 6.51
CA THR A 114 21.33 -3.49 5.29
C THR A 114 20.06 -4.02 4.63
N ARG A 115 20.20 -4.50 3.39
CA ARG A 115 19.07 -5.08 2.66
C ARG A 115 18.50 -6.31 3.38
N ASP A 116 19.35 -7.14 3.98
CA ASP A 116 18.92 -8.41 4.52
C ASP A 116 18.19 -8.23 5.85
N GLU A 117 18.67 -7.33 6.71
CA GLU A 117 17.96 -6.93 7.93
C GLU A 117 16.59 -6.31 7.61
N ALA A 118 16.52 -5.41 6.63
CA ALA A 118 15.25 -4.83 6.20
C ALA A 118 14.30 -5.88 5.61
N LYS A 119 14.82 -6.93 4.94
CA LYS A 119 13.99 -8.05 4.48
C LYS A 119 13.48 -8.87 5.66
N ASP A 120 14.25 -9.06 6.70
CA ASP A 120 13.85 -9.88 7.84
C ASP A 120 12.78 -9.17 8.68
N VAL A 121 12.91 -7.86 8.91
CA VAL A 121 11.83 -7.03 9.47
C VAL A 121 10.56 -7.14 8.62
N LYS A 122 10.71 -7.10 7.29
CA LYS A 122 9.58 -7.23 6.36
C LYS A 122 8.95 -8.63 6.37
N LYS A 123 9.74 -9.70 6.49
CA LYS A 123 9.23 -11.08 6.59
C LYS A 123 8.45 -11.25 7.89
N LEU A 124 9.01 -10.80 9.01
CA LEU A 124 8.33 -10.79 10.31
C LEU A 124 6.97 -10.09 10.21
N ALA A 125 6.93 -8.89 9.61
CA ALA A 125 5.67 -8.17 9.40
C ALA A 125 4.67 -8.95 8.51
N LYS A 126 5.14 -9.65 7.48
CA LYS A 126 4.29 -10.50 6.63
C LYS A 126 3.75 -11.72 7.37
N ASP A 127 4.55 -12.36 8.19
CA ASP A 127 4.16 -13.56 8.93
C ASP A 127 3.13 -13.21 10.02
N LEU A 128 3.34 -12.09 10.72
CA LEU A 128 2.32 -11.53 11.64
C LEU A 128 1.02 -11.20 10.92
N LYS A 129 1.09 -10.60 9.72
CA LYS A 129 -0.11 -10.35 8.92
C LYS A 129 -0.80 -11.64 8.50
N LYS A 130 -0.05 -12.64 8.05
CA LYS A 130 -0.59 -13.92 7.58
C LYS A 130 -1.26 -14.67 8.73
N THR A 131 -0.63 -14.73 9.90
CA THR A 131 -1.20 -15.35 11.09
C THR A 131 -2.47 -14.63 11.56
N ALA A 132 -2.51 -13.30 11.56
CA ALA A 132 -3.73 -12.55 11.84
C ALA A 132 -4.83 -12.85 10.81
N GLN A 133 -4.49 -12.89 9.52
CA GLN A 133 -5.43 -13.24 8.45
C GLN A 133 -5.93 -14.68 8.55
N GLU A 134 -5.11 -15.62 9.01
CA GLU A 134 -5.54 -17.00 9.21
C GLU A 134 -6.48 -17.14 10.41
N LYS A 135 -6.23 -16.40 11.49
CA LYS A 135 -7.10 -16.35 12.67
C LYS A 135 -8.47 -15.76 12.31
N TYR A 136 -8.49 -14.54 11.78
CA TYR A 136 -9.74 -13.79 11.55
C TYR A 136 -10.36 -14.03 10.17
N GLY A 137 -9.58 -14.40 9.16
CA GLY A 137 -10.06 -14.60 7.78
C GLY A 137 -10.68 -15.97 7.51
N LYS A 138 -10.37 -17.00 8.32
CA LYS A 138 -11.08 -18.29 8.24
C LYS A 138 -12.52 -18.19 8.75
N GLU A 139 -12.75 -17.38 9.78
CA GLU A 139 -14.08 -17.11 10.33
C GLU A 139 -14.96 -16.40 9.29
N ALA A 140 -14.46 -15.31 8.69
CA ALA A 140 -15.18 -14.61 7.63
C ALA A 140 -15.54 -15.51 6.42
N ARG A 141 -14.66 -16.45 6.04
CA ARG A 141 -14.92 -17.40 4.94
C ARG A 141 -15.91 -18.52 5.32
N ARG A 142 -15.99 -18.93 6.59
CA ARG A 142 -16.95 -19.94 7.05
C ARG A 142 -18.36 -19.41 7.06
N ASP A 143 -18.56 -18.17 7.49
CA ASP A 143 -19.90 -17.57 7.57
C ASP A 143 -20.47 -17.22 6.20
N GLY A 144 -19.65 -16.69 5.27
CA GLY A 144 -20.09 -16.43 3.89
C GLY A 144 -20.59 -17.68 3.17
N LYS A 145 -19.90 -18.82 3.34
CA LYS A 145 -20.29 -20.10 2.72
C LYS A 145 -21.60 -20.66 3.29
N LYS A 146 -21.91 -20.35 4.55
CA LYS A 146 -23.15 -20.78 5.22
C LYS A 146 -24.34 -19.94 4.77
N HIS A 147 -24.11 -18.64 4.51
CA HIS A 147 -25.12 -17.72 3.98
C HIS A 147 -25.51 -18.06 2.54
N GLU A 148 -24.52 -18.26 1.66
CA GLU A 148 -24.74 -18.62 0.25
C GLU A 148 -25.47 -19.98 0.11
N LYS A 149 -25.16 -20.95 0.97
CA LYS A 149 -25.83 -22.26 0.98
C LYS A 149 -27.28 -22.18 1.51
N ARG A 150 -27.61 -21.22 2.37
CA ARG A 150 -28.99 -20.99 2.82
C ARG A 150 -29.82 -20.27 1.76
N GLU A 151 -29.24 -19.28 1.09
CA GLU A 151 -29.89 -18.52 0.02
C GLU A 151 -30.23 -19.41 -1.18
N ARG A 152 -29.31 -20.29 -1.62
CA ARG A 152 -29.56 -21.31 -2.65
C ARG A 152 -30.56 -22.40 -2.27
N ARG A 153 -30.92 -22.54 -0.98
CA ARG A 153 -31.93 -23.49 -0.51
C ARG A 153 -33.30 -22.85 -0.29
N ALA A 154 -33.36 -21.52 -0.34
CA ALA A 154 -34.58 -20.73 -0.19
C ALA A 154 -35.09 -20.16 -1.53
N SER A 155 -34.33 -20.32 -2.61
CA SER A 155 -34.74 -20.09 -4.00
C SER A 155 -35.04 -21.42 -4.69
#